data_AF-A0A5J4TG56-F1
#
_entry.id   AF-A0A5J4TG56-F1
#
_cell.length_a   1.000
_cell.length_b   1.000
_cell.length_c   1.000
_cell.angle_alpha   90.00
_cell.angle_beta   90.00
_cell.angle_gamma   90.00
#
_symmetry.space_group_name_H-M   'P 1'
#
loop_
_entity.id
_entity.type
_entity.pdbx_description
1 polymer ?
#
loop_
_entity_poly.entity_id
_entity_poly.type
_entity_poly.pdbx_seq_one_letter_code
_entity_poly.pdbx_strand_id
1 'polypeptide(L)' 'MAAKELIENKENYQEEFDDSESLKEYAEKMICDGEFADARINLPMCQSQNVNLKIYLGDNHFETININVQK' A
#
# COMPACT_ATOMS: atom_id res chain seq x y z
N MET A 1 7.42 -8.47 6.44
CA MET A 1 7.59 -7.05 6.03
C MET A 1 6.50 -6.71 5.05
N ALA A 2 6.04 -5.46 4.99
CA ALA A 2 4.91 -5.05 4.15
C ALA A 2 5.07 -5.44 2.67
N ALA A 3 6.29 -5.35 2.11
CA ALA A 3 6.57 -5.80 0.73
C ALA A 3 6.35 -7.31 0.52
N LYS A 4 6.66 -8.14 1.52
CA LYS A 4 6.41 -9.58 1.47
C LYS A 4 4.91 -9.88 1.48
N GLU A 5 4.14 -9.16 2.30
CA GLU A 5 2.68 -9.28 2.36
C GLU A 5 2.01 -8.89 1.03
N LEU A 6 2.52 -7.85 0.36
CA LEU A 6 2.09 -7.43 -0.97
C LEU A 6 2.30 -8.54 -2.01
N ILE A 7 3.46 -9.20 -1.98
CA ILE A 7 3.77 -10.29 -2.92
C ILE A 7 2.88 -11.52 -2.66
N GLU A 8 2.73 -11.90 -1.38
CA GLU A 8 2.01 -13.12 -0.99
C GLU A 8 0.50 -13.01 -1.23
N ASN A 9 -0.08 -11.80 -1.15
CA ASN A 9 -1.50 -11.55 -1.38
C ASN A 9 -1.75 -10.65 -2.60
N LYS A 10 -0.93 -10.80 -3.65
CA LYS A 10 -0.94 -9.89 -4.81
C LYS A 10 -2.32 -9.64 -5.44
N GLU A 11 -3.17 -10.66 -5.43
CA GLU A 11 -4.49 -10.63 -6.05
C GLU A 11 -5.44 -9.66 -5.32
N ASN A 12 -5.22 -9.42 -4.02
CA ASN A 12 -6.03 -8.52 -3.21
C ASN A 12 -5.66 -7.03 -3.40
N TYR A 13 -4.49 -6.75 -3.99
CA TYR A 13 -3.98 -5.39 -4.14
C TYR A 13 -3.85 -4.97 -5.60
N GLN A 14 -4.06 -5.87 -6.57
CA GLN A 14 -3.76 -5.59 -7.96
C GLN A 14 -4.55 -4.41 -8.54
N GLU A 15 -5.78 -4.17 -8.08
CA GLU A 15 -6.60 -3.03 -8.50
C GLU A 15 -6.11 -1.67 -7.96
N GLU A 16 -5.26 -1.68 -6.92
CA GLU A 16 -4.67 -0.47 -6.31
C GLU A 16 -3.39 0.00 -7.04
N PHE A 17 -2.93 -0.76 -8.03
CA PHE A 17 -1.77 -0.45 -8.87
C PHE A 17 -2.25 -0.22 -10.30
N ASP A 18 -1.81 0.88 -10.90
CA ASP A 18 -2.13 1.18 -12.29
C ASP A 18 -1.28 0.34 -13.27
N ASP A 19 -1.55 0.47 -14.56
CA ASP A 19 -0.79 -0.25 -15.60
C ASP A 19 0.67 0.25 -15.75
N SER A 20 1.10 1.25 -14.97
CA SER A 20 2.45 1.83 -15.08
C SER A 20 3.53 1.01 -14.39
N GLU A 21 3.15 0.24 -13.36
CA GLU A 21 4.02 -0.75 -12.74
C GLU A 21 3.22 -1.92 -12.15
N SER A 22 3.70 -3.14 -12.32
CA SER A 22 3.08 -4.28 -11.67
C SER A 22 3.37 -4.28 -10.17
N LEU A 23 2.45 -4.84 -9.38
CA LEU A 23 2.64 -5.00 -7.94
C LEU A 23 3.92 -5.77 -7.58
N LYS A 24 4.33 -6.72 -8.42
CA LYS A 24 5.57 -7.47 -8.25
C LYS A 24 6.79 -6.55 -8.40
N GLU A 25 6.83 -5.74 -9.46
CA GLU A 25 7.91 -4.77 -9.67
C GLU A 25 7.96 -3.73 -8.54
N TYR A 26 6.81 -3.25 -8.08
CA TYR A 26 6.74 -2.36 -6.92
C TYR A 26 7.31 -3.03 -5.66
N ALA A 27 6.87 -4.24 -5.33
CA ALA A 27 7.33 -4.93 -4.13
C ALA A 27 8.83 -5.28 -4.19
N GLU A 28 9.35 -5.62 -5.37
CA GLU A 28 10.79 -5.85 -5.60
C GLU A 28 11.62 -4.56 -5.46
N LYS A 29 11.10 -3.38 -5.83
CA LYS A 29 11.75 -2.11 -5.51
C LYS A 29 11.74 -1.85 -4.01
N MET A 30 10.60 -2.04 -3.34
CA MET A 30 10.42 -1.69 -1.93
C MET A 30 11.18 -2.58 -0.92
N ILE A 31 11.77 -3.70 -1.36
CA ILE A 31 12.69 -4.50 -0.52
C ILE A 31 14.14 -3.97 -0.53
N CYS A 32 14.48 -3.04 -1.43
CA CYS A 32 15.82 -2.48 -1.54
C CYS A 32 16.05 -1.37 -0.50
N ASP A 33 17.15 -1.46 0.23
CA ASP A 33 17.54 -0.43 1.20
C ASP A 33 17.80 0.91 0.51
N GLY A 34 17.21 1.98 1.02
CA GLY A 34 17.38 3.35 0.52
C GLY A 34 16.32 3.81 -0.49
N GLU A 35 15.38 2.93 -0.88
CA GLU A 35 14.24 3.31 -1.69
C GLU A 35 13.20 4.10 -0.89
N PHE A 36 12.59 5.10 -1.53
CA PHE A 36 11.49 5.85 -0.95
C PHE A 36 10.18 5.11 -1.21
N ALA A 37 9.52 4.67 -0.14
CA ALA A 37 8.18 4.10 -0.22
C ALA A 37 7.12 5.20 -0.28
N ASP A 38 6.08 4.95 -1.07
CA ASP A 38 4.84 5.74 -1.04
C ASP A 38 3.80 5.11 -0.11
N ALA A 39 2.63 5.73 -0.04
CA ALA A 39 1.55 5.33 0.86
C ALA A 39 1.03 3.91 0.63
N ARG A 40 1.17 3.35 -0.59
CA ARG A 40 0.61 2.04 -0.97
C ARG A 40 1.21 0.91 -0.14
N ILE A 41 2.43 1.07 0.38
CA ILE A 41 3.08 0.08 1.26
C ILE A 41 2.30 -0.18 2.55
N ASN A 42 1.44 0.75 2.98
CA ASN A 42 0.65 0.61 4.20
C ASN A 42 -0.67 -0.15 3.98
N LEU A 43 -1.13 -0.27 2.72
CA LEU A 43 -2.42 -0.90 2.39
C LEU A 43 -2.56 -2.33 2.95
N PRO A 44 -1.55 -3.23 2.88
CA PRO A 44 -1.68 -4.57 3.45
C PRO A 44 -1.89 -4.59 4.95
N MET A 45 -1.19 -3.70 5.66
CA MET A 45 -1.33 -3.58 7.11
C MET A 45 -2.70 -3.03 7.48
N CYS A 46 -3.18 -2.03 6.73
CA CYS A 46 -4.50 -1.45 6.92
C CYS A 46 -5.64 -2.45 6.65
N GLN A 47 -5.55 -3.23 5.58
CA GLN A 47 -6.53 -4.28 5.24
C GLN A 47 -6.54 -5.41 6.27
N SER A 48 -5.37 -5.96 6.63
CA SER A 48 -5.28 -7.06 7.60
C SER A 48 -5.80 -6.68 9.00
N GLN A 49 -5.71 -5.40 9.36
CA GLN A 49 -6.20 -4.88 10.64
C GLN A 49 -7.59 -4.25 10.56
N ASN A 50 -8.17 -4.16 9.35
CA ASN A 50 -9.44 -3.48 9.09
C ASN A 50 -9.47 -2.04 9.64
N VAL A 51 -8.43 -1.25 9.32
CA VAL A 51 -8.27 0.14 9.73
C VAL A 51 -8.09 1.07 8.54
N ASN A 52 -8.54 2.32 8.66
CA ASN A 52 -8.35 3.34 7.63
C ASN A 52 -6.92 3.89 7.64
N LEU A 53 -6.43 4.32 6.48
CA LEU A 53 -5.16 5.03 6.35
C LEU A 53 -5.40 6.54 6.27
N LYS A 54 -4.70 7.31 7.10
CA LYS A 54 -4.72 8.78 7.07
C LYS A 54 -3.31 9.32 6.86
N ILE A 55 -3.13 10.12 5.82
CA ILE A 55 -1.82 10.68 5.43
C ILE A 55 -1.87 12.19 5.62
N TYR A 56 -0.94 12.73 6.40
CA TYR A 56 -0.82 14.18 6.61
C TYR A 56 0.19 14.75 5.61
N LEU A 57 -0.24 15.69 4.79
CA LEU A 57 0.55 16.24 3.68
C LEU A 57 1.25 17.57 4.03
N GLY A 58 1.04 18.06 5.25
CA GLY A 58 1.47 19.41 5.67
C GLY A 58 0.32 20.42 5.58
N ASP A 59 0.54 21.66 6.03
CA ASP A 59 -0.44 22.77 5.97
C ASP A 59 -1.84 22.43 6.51
N ASN A 60 -1.92 21.61 7.56
CA ASN A 60 -3.17 21.07 8.13
C ASN A 60 -4.02 20.26 7.14
N HIS A 61 -3.46 19.86 6.01
CA HIS A 61 -4.10 19.04 5.00
C HIS A 61 -3.82 17.55 5.24
N PHE A 62 -4.83 16.72 4.97
CA PHE A 62 -4.71 15.28 5.03
C PHE A 62 -5.63 14.62 4.01
N GLU A 63 -5.20 13.43 3.59
CA GLU A 63 -6.01 12.50 2.81
C GLU A 63 -6.38 11.29 3.65
N THR A 64 -7.51 10.67 3.34
CA THR A 64 -7.98 9.47 4.03
C THR A 64 -8.39 8.42 3.01
N ILE A 65 -7.77 7.26 3.09
CA ILE A 65 -8.13 6.07 2.34
C ILE A 65 -8.99 5.20 3.27
N ASN A 66 -10.27 5.10 2.94
CA ASN A 66 -11.20 4.25 3.68
C ASN A 66 -11.06 2.82 3.17
N ILE A 67 -10.60 1.93 4.04
CA ILE A 67 -10.40 0.53 3.70
C ILE A 67 -11.69 -0.20 4.08
N ASN A 68 -12.60 -0.32 3.13
CA ASN A 68 -13.82 -1.12 3.30
C ASN A 68 -13.53 -2.54 2.85
N VAL A 69 -13.18 -3.42 3.79
CA VAL A 69 -13.07 -4.85 3.49
C VAL A 69 -14.49 -5.37 3.26
N GLN A 70 -14.88 -5.62 2.00
CA GLN A 70 -16.08 -6.41 1.73
C GLN A 70 -15.79 -7.83 2.23
N LYS A 71 -16.59 -8.27 3.21
CA LYS A 71 -16.51 -9.63 3.78
C LYS A 71 -16.89 -10.70 2.78
#